data_AF-A0A3Q8XR10-F1
#
_entry.id   AF-A0A3Q8XR10-F1
#
_cell.length_a   1.000
_cell.length_b   1.000
_cell.length_c   1.000
_cell.angle_alpha   90.00
_cell.angle_beta   90.00
_cell.angle_gamma   90.00
#
_symmetry.space_group_name_H-M   'P 1'
#
loop_
_entity.id
_entity.type
_entity.pdbx_description
1 polymer ?
#
loop_
_entity_poly.entity_id
_entity_poly.type
_entity_poly.pdbx_seq_one_letter_code
_entity_poly.pdbx_strand_id
1 'polypeptide(L)'
;MHIFPACSIKALSECEPNQLVRGIGHSGLAGFHGLAATVVDQPDSRALIILDDGLPAYHVVQQPDSFQVIAFDAKPTLEVDPFGPFEAQAQTMFSAIGVVSRSKEHWLMRVREHYSDFRPRQGCLNLRDGTLINPIDQLSSVAFFGKWRVTMPAANGFLPPIEVASFEWKESAGR
;
A
#
# COMPACT_ATOMS: atom_id res chain seq x y z
N MET A 1 -22.68 -2.01 -23.48
CA MET A 1 -22.73 -1.93 -22.00
C MET A 1 -21.34 -1.56 -21.53
N HIS A 2 -21.22 -0.51 -20.70
CA HIS A 2 -19.93 -0.14 -20.08
C HIS A 2 -19.98 -0.61 -18.62
N ILE A 3 -19.05 -1.47 -18.21
CA ILE A 3 -18.93 -1.97 -16.84
C ILE A 3 -17.84 -1.14 -16.16
N PHE A 4 -18.16 -0.55 -15.00
CA PHE A 4 -17.23 0.26 -14.23
C PHE A 4 -17.24 -0.13 -12.74
N PRO A 5 -16.08 -0.19 -12.06
CA PRO A 5 -14.74 -0.05 -12.64
C PRO A 5 -14.42 -1.24 -13.57
N ALA A 6 -13.70 -0.96 -14.65
CA ALA A 6 -13.17 -2.03 -15.49
C ALA A 6 -12.16 -2.84 -14.67
N CYS A 7 -12.37 -4.15 -14.61
CA CYS A 7 -11.52 -5.07 -13.86
C CYS A 7 -11.46 -6.42 -14.56
N SER A 8 -10.41 -7.17 -14.28
CA SER A 8 -10.17 -8.50 -14.84
C SER A 8 -9.64 -9.44 -13.78
N ILE A 9 -9.97 -10.73 -13.90
CA ILE A 9 -9.34 -11.75 -13.06
C ILE A 9 -8.02 -12.14 -13.74
N LYS A 10 -6.91 -12.01 -13.00
CA LYS A 10 -5.54 -12.26 -13.47
C LYS A 10 -4.72 -12.95 -12.39
N ALA A 11 -3.62 -13.58 -12.78
CA ALA A 11 -2.60 -13.99 -11.84
C ALA A 11 -1.86 -12.75 -11.31
N LEU A 12 -1.37 -12.81 -10.07
CA LEU A 12 -0.67 -11.69 -9.43
C LEU A 12 0.62 -11.31 -10.17
N SER A 13 1.25 -12.28 -10.85
CA SER A 13 2.43 -12.06 -11.70
C SER A 13 2.16 -11.14 -12.89
N GLU A 14 0.91 -11.10 -13.37
CA GLU A 14 0.45 -10.30 -14.51
C GLU A 14 0.02 -8.88 -14.10
N CYS A 15 -0.03 -8.58 -12.80
CA CYS A 15 -0.39 -7.25 -12.31
C CYS A 15 0.77 -6.26 -12.43
N GLU A 16 0.45 -5.02 -12.80
CA GLU A 16 1.42 -3.93 -12.76
C GLU A 16 1.74 -3.53 -11.31
N PRO A 17 2.97 -3.06 -11.02
CA PRO A 17 3.26 -2.41 -9.74
C PRO A 17 2.32 -1.23 -9.47
N ASN A 18 1.88 -1.10 -8.21
CA ASN A 18 0.84 -0.16 -7.75
C ASN A 18 -0.56 -0.36 -8.38
N GLN A 19 -0.80 -1.46 -9.09
CA GLN A 19 -2.15 -1.77 -9.53
C GLN A 19 -3.02 -2.13 -8.33
N LEU A 20 -4.20 -1.52 -8.27
CA LEU A 20 -5.20 -1.89 -7.27
C LEU A 20 -5.71 -3.29 -7.58
N VAL A 21 -5.73 -4.14 -6.57
CA VAL A 21 -6.20 -5.51 -6.65
C VAL A 21 -7.15 -5.83 -5.51
N ARG A 22 -8.03 -6.80 -5.72
CA ARG A 22 -8.87 -7.41 -4.69
C ARG A 22 -8.62 -8.91 -4.64
N GLY A 23 -8.35 -9.42 -3.43
CA GLY A 23 -8.14 -10.84 -3.19
C GLY A 23 -9.40 -11.66 -3.49
N ILE A 24 -9.27 -12.74 -4.24
CA ILE A 24 -10.35 -13.70 -4.53
C ILE A 24 -9.98 -15.10 -4.03
N GLY A 25 -10.97 -15.86 -3.56
CA GLY A 25 -10.81 -17.26 -3.16
C GLY A 25 -11.21 -17.55 -1.71
N HIS A 26 -10.81 -18.73 -1.23
CA HIS A 26 -11.07 -19.26 0.12
C HIS A 26 -9.80 -19.26 1.02
N SER A 27 -8.70 -18.66 0.53
CA SER A 27 -7.49 -18.47 1.33
C SER A 27 -7.73 -17.41 2.40
N GLY A 28 -6.91 -17.37 3.45
CA GLY A 28 -6.97 -16.34 4.50
C GLY A 28 -6.79 -14.89 4.01
N LEU A 29 -6.57 -14.70 2.70
CA LEU A 29 -6.41 -13.44 1.99
C LEU A 29 -7.55 -13.22 0.98
N ALA A 30 -8.80 -13.46 1.39
CA ALA A 30 -9.97 -13.19 0.57
C ALA A 30 -10.59 -11.84 0.91
N GLY A 31 -11.10 -11.14 -0.10
CA GLY A 31 -11.93 -9.95 0.10
C GLY A 31 -11.18 -8.64 0.37
N PHE A 32 -9.86 -8.68 0.56
CA PHE A 32 -9.04 -7.51 0.86
C PHE A 32 -8.86 -6.58 -0.36
N HIS A 33 -8.70 -5.26 -0.14
CA HIS A 33 -8.11 -4.34 -1.11
C HIS A 33 -6.62 -4.17 -0.87
N GLY A 34 -5.85 -4.17 -1.94
CA GLY A 34 -4.42 -3.94 -1.85
C GLY A 34 -3.78 -3.47 -3.14
N LEU A 35 -2.48 -3.22 -3.07
CA LEU A 35 -1.66 -2.87 -4.23
C LEU A 35 -0.75 -4.05 -4.56
N ALA A 36 -0.67 -4.40 -5.84
CA ALA A 36 0.38 -5.29 -6.32
C ALA A 36 1.73 -4.56 -6.27
N ALA A 37 2.75 -5.23 -5.77
CA ALA A 37 4.10 -4.69 -5.68
C ALA A 37 5.15 -5.71 -6.13
N THR A 38 6.27 -5.20 -6.62
CA THR A 38 7.48 -5.99 -6.85
C THR A 38 8.28 -6.12 -5.57
N VAL A 39 9.08 -7.17 -5.43
CA VAL A 39 9.97 -7.35 -4.27
C VAL A 39 11.41 -7.23 -4.76
N VAL A 40 12.19 -6.35 -4.13
CA VAL A 40 13.61 -6.20 -4.47
C VAL A 40 14.34 -7.53 -4.23
N ASP A 41 15.20 -7.87 -5.17
CA ASP A 41 16.04 -9.08 -5.17
C ASP A 41 15.26 -10.42 -5.17
N GLN A 42 13.95 -10.41 -5.44
CA GLN A 42 13.12 -11.61 -5.58
C GLN A 42 12.25 -11.55 -6.85
N PRO A 43 12.83 -11.77 -8.05
CA PRO A 43 12.14 -11.57 -9.33
C PRO A 43 10.93 -12.49 -9.51
N ASP A 44 10.98 -13.68 -8.93
CA ASP A 44 9.93 -14.71 -9.00
C ASP A 44 8.80 -14.49 -7.97
N SER A 45 8.93 -13.46 -7.13
CA SER A 45 7.96 -13.11 -6.10
C SER A 45 7.20 -11.84 -6.44
N ARG A 46 6.02 -11.71 -5.84
CA ARG A 46 5.26 -10.45 -5.77
C ARG A 46 4.86 -10.17 -4.34
N ALA A 47 4.63 -8.89 -4.03
CA ALA A 47 4.05 -8.49 -2.76
C ALA A 47 2.62 -7.98 -2.96
N LEU A 48 1.77 -8.26 -2.00
CA LEU A 48 0.45 -7.65 -1.84
C LEU A 48 0.52 -6.66 -0.69
N ILE A 49 0.24 -5.39 -0.96
CA ILE A 49 0.16 -4.35 0.07
C ILE A 49 -1.29 -4.18 0.46
N ILE A 50 -1.70 -4.78 1.58
CA ILE A 50 -3.07 -4.83 2.08
C ILE A 50 -3.42 -3.52 2.80
N LEU A 51 -4.58 -2.93 2.50
CA LEU A 51 -4.99 -1.60 2.96
C LEU A 51 -6.20 -1.56 3.91
N ASP A 52 -6.90 -2.67 4.14
CA ASP A 52 -8.23 -2.65 4.78
C ASP A 52 -8.24 -2.54 6.32
N ASP A 53 -7.17 -2.94 7.01
CA ASP A 53 -7.17 -3.06 8.49
C ASP A 53 -6.61 -1.82 9.23
N GLY A 54 -6.68 -0.64 8.61
CA GLY A 54 -6.22 0.63 9.20
C GLY A 54 -4.70 0.76 9.39
N LEU A 55 -3.92 -0.31 9.22
CA LEU A 55 -2.46 -0.27 9.11
C LEU A 55 -2.04 -1.05 7.87
N PRO A 56 -1.35 -0.43 6.91
CA PRO A 56 -0.98 -1.11 5.70
C PRO A 56 0.01 -2.23 6.02
N ALA A 57 -0.30 -3.42 5.51
CA ALA A 57 0.48 -4.62 5.70
C ALA A 57 0.96 -5.15 4.35
N TYR A 58 1.98 -6.00 4.35
CA TYR A 58 2.42 -6.69 3.15
C TYR A 58 2.43 -8.20 3.31
N HIS A 59 2.19 -8.91 2.22
CA HIS A 59 2.37 -10.34 2.12
C HIS A 59 3.18 -10.67 0.86
N VAL A 60 4.30 -11.38 1.02
CA VAL A 60 5.10 -11.83 -0.12
C VAL A 60 4.58 -13.17 -0.62
N VAL A 61 4.14 -13.19 -1.87
CA VAL A 61 3.65 -14.36 -2.59
C VAL A 61 4.79 -14.94 -3.42
N GLN A 62 5.25 -16.13 -3.04
CA GLN A 62 6.35 -16.85 -3.71
C GLN A 62 5.92 -17.56 -5.00
N GLN A 63 4.62 -17.78 -5.20
CA GLN A 63 4.06 -18.40 -6.41
C GLN A 63 2.97 -17.52 -7.04
N PRO A 64 3.34 -16.33 -7.55
CA PRO A 64 2.37 -15.32 -7.99
C PRO A 64 1.49 -15.77 -9.16
N ASP A 65 1.94 -16.72 -9.99
CA ASP A 65 1.15 -17.30 -11.09
C ASP A 65 -0.07 -18.11 -10.60
N SER A 66 0.02 -18.69 -9.40
CA SER A 66 -1.07 -19.46 -8.79
C SER A 66 -2.04 -18.60 -7.96
N PHE A 67 -1.67 -17.35 -7.70
CA PHE A 67 -2.46 -16.44 -6.86
C PHE A 67 -3.31 -15.54 -7.75
N GLN A 68 -4.62 -15.81 -7.80
CA GLN A 68 -5.54 -15.01 -8.60
C GLN A 68 -6.09 -13.82 -7.82
N VAL A 69 -6.27 -12.69 -8.52
CA VAL A 69 -6.86 -11.47 -7.99
C VAL A 69 -7.83 -10.86 -9.00
N ILE A 70 -8.75 -10.04 -8.51
CA ILE A 70 -9.44 -9.05 -9.36
C ILE A 70 -8.51 -7.84 -9.47
N ALA A 71 -7.95 -7.61 -10.64
CA ALA A 71 -7.12 -6.45 -10.95
C ALA A 71 -7.98 -5.34 -11.56
N PHE A 72 -7.91 -4.14 -10.99
CA PHE A 72 -8.61 -2.98 -11.52
C PHE A 72 -7.75 -2.28 -12.57
N ASP A 73 -8.35 -1.89 -13.70
CA ASP A 73 -7.62 -1.27 -14.80
C ASP A 73 -7.30 0.21 -14.53
N ALA A 74 -8.12 0.87 -13.70
CA ALA A 74 -7.89 2.25 -13.30
C ALA A 74 -6.78 2.32 -12.22
N LYS A 75 -5.89 3.32 -12.35
CA LYS A 75 -4.83 3.56 -11.37
C LYS A 75 -5.41 4.29 -10.15
N PRO A 76 -5.14 3.80 -8.93
CA PRO A 76 -5.54 4.51 -7.73
C PRO A 76 -4.68 5.77 -7.53
N THR A 77 -5.24 6.74 -6.84
CA THR A 77 -4.53 7.95 -6.39
C THR A 77 -4.34 7.87 -4.88
N LEU A 78 -3.09 7.98 -4.42
CA LEU A 78 -2.78 8.21 -3.01
C LEU A 78 -2.61 9.71 -2.77
N GLU A 79 -3.41 10.25 -1.86
CA GLU A 79 -3.38 11.65 -1.45
C GLU A 79 -2.92 11.75 0.00
N VAL A 80 -1.86 12.51 0.26
CA VAL A 80 -1.43 12.87 1.62
C VAL A 80 -2.13 14.16 2.06
N ASP A 81 -2.53 14.24 3.32
CA ASP A 81 -3.10 15.45 3.92
C ASP A 81 -1.97 16.25 4.61
N PRO A 82 -1.52 17.38 4.04
CA PRO A 82 -0.44 18.17 4.61
C PRO A 82 -0.84 18.92 5.88
N PHE A 83 -2.14 19.00 6.20
CA PHE A 83 -2.67 19.65 7.39
C PHE A 83 -2.97 18.65 8.52
N GLY A 84 -2.82 17.34 8.26
CA GLY A 84 -2.89 16.29 9.27
C GLY A 84 -1.61 16.19 10.12
N PRO A 85 -1.45 15.08 10.87
CA PRO A 85 -0.21 14.80 11.60
C PRO A 85 1.02 14.85 10.68
N PHE A 86 1.98 15.70 11.03
CA PHE A 86 3.13 16.02 10.21
C PHE A 86 4.40 16.21 11.06
N GLU A 87 5.51 15.63 10.61
CA GLU A 87 6.85 15.84 11.20
C GLU A 87 7.86 16.18 10.08
N ALA A 88 8.64 17.24 10.28
CA ALA A 88 9.76 17.59 9.39
C ALA A 88 11.10 16.96 9.83
N GLN A 89 11.08 16.19 10.91
CA GLN A 89 12.25 15.54 11.52
C GLN A 89 11.84 14.16 12.01
N ALA A 90 12.77 13.20 12.06
CA ALA A 90 12.48 11.84 12.52
C ALA A 90 12.28 11.83 14.04
N GLN A 91 11.03 11.90 14.49
CA GLN A 91 10.66 11.75 15.90
C GLN A 91 9.76 10.53 16.08
N THR A 92 8.47 10.72 16.36
CA THR A 92 7.55 9.65 16.75
C THR A 92 6.99 8.92 15.54
N MET A 93 6.79 9.62 14.43
CA MET A 93 6.24 9.04 13.20
C MET A 93 7.28 8.28 12.38
N PHE A 94 8.57 8.50 12.63
CA PHE A 94 9.64 7.95 11.81
C PHE A 94 9.52 6.44 11.60
N SER A 95 9.16 5.67 12.62
CA SER A 95 9.08 4.20 12.57
C SER A 95 7.64 3.66 12.59
N ALA A 96 6.63 4.54 12.50
CA ALA A 96 5.24 4.13 12.61
C ALA A 96 4.73 3.52 11.28
N ILE A 97 4.03 2.39 11.38
CA ILE A 97 3.38 1.74 10.24
C ILE A 97 2.29 2.66 9.68
N GLY A 98 2.16 2.71 8.36
CA GLY A 98 1.24 3.60 7.66
C GLY A 98 1.79 5.00 7.40
N VAL A 99 2.83 5.45 8.08
CA VAL A 99 3.42 6.77 7.80
C VAL A 99 4.03 6.80 6.41
N VAL A 100 3.73 7.86 5.67
CA VAL A 100 4.31 8.16 4.37
C VAL A 100 5.43 9.17 4.56
N SER A 101 6.62 8.83 4.07
CA SER A 101 7.80 9.69 4.10
C SER A 101 8.13 10.19 2.70
N ARG A 102 8.52 11.46 2.62
CA ARG A 102 8.94 12.13 1.39
C ARG A 102 10.34 12.70 1.56
N SER A 103 11.31 12.15 0.82
CA SER A 103 12.65 12.74 0.65
C SER A 103 12.73 13.50 -0.69
N LYS A 104 13.93 13.87 -1.15
CA LYS A 104 14.08 14.41 -2.53
C LYS A 104 13.71 13.37 -3.59
N GLU A 105 14.06 12.11 -3.36
CA GLU A 105 14.07 11.05 -4.38
C GLU A 105 12.90 10.08 -4.23
N HIS A 106 12.43 9.88 -3.00
CA HIS A 106 11.48 8.80 -2.71
C HIS A 106 10.18 9.29 -2.07
N TRP A 107 9.12 8.54 -2.33
CA TRP A 107 7.88 8.52 -1.57
C TRP A 107 7.74 7.12 -1.01
N LEU A 108 7.84 6.95 0.31
CA LEU A 108 7.87 5.63 0.94
C LEU A 108 6.76 5.51 1.97
N MET A 109 5.97 4.45 1.91
CA MET A 109 5.01 4.08 2.96
C MET A 109 5.58 2.96 3.81
N ARG A 110 5.58 3.12 5.13
CA ARG A 110 5.94 2.03 6.04
C ARG A 110 4.85 0.99 6.11
N VAL A 111 5.22 -0.27 5.95
CA VAL A 111 4.32 -1.42 5.97
C VAL A 111 4.85 -2.49 6.92
N ARG A 112 3.96 -3.31 7.44
CA ARG A 112 4.31 -4.47 8.29
C ARG A 112 3.97 -5.78 7.62
N GLU A 113 4.69 -6.84 7.91
CA GLU A 113 4.36 -8.17 7.42
C GLU A 113 2.99 -8.63 7.96
N HIS A 114 2.11 -9.13 7.08
CA HIS A 114 0.74 -9.51 7.42
C HIS A 114 0.67 -10.83 8.20
N TYR A 115 1.42 -11.85 7.75
CA TYR A 115 1.56 -13.13 8.45
C TYR A 115 2.97 -13.26 8.98
N SER A 116 3.11 -13.26 10.31
CA SER A 116 4.39 -13.54 10.93
C SER A 116 4.20 -14.27 12.25
N ASP A 117 4.73 -15.50 12.33
CA ASP A 117 4.68 -16.34 13.53
C ASP A 117 5.55 -15.77 14.67
N PHE A 118 6.54 -14.93 14.32
CA PHE A 118 7.43 -14.21 15.24
C PHE A 118 7.47 -12.73 14.82
N ARG A 119 7.75 -11.79 15.74
CA ARG A 119 7.74 -10.31 15.53
C ARG A 119 7.68 -9.85 14.05
N PRO A 120 6.54 -9.29 13.58
CA PRO A 120 6.35 -8.94 12.17
C PRO A 120 7.47 -8.05 11.64
N ARG A 121 8.03 -8.42 10.48
CA ARG A 121 9.06 -7.60 9.84
C ARG A 121 8.45 -6.32 9.30
N GLN A 122 9.22 -5.23 9.37
CA GLN A 122 8.84 -4.01 8.68
C GLN A 122 9.36 -4.03 7.25
N GLY A 123 8.71 -3.25 6.38
CA GLY A 123 9.18 -2.94 5.04
C GLY A 123 8.78 -1.52 4.67
N CYS A 124 9.25 -1.05 3.52
CA CYS A 124 8.78 0.18 2.92
C CYS A 124 8.28 -0.11 1.49
N LEU A 125 7.06 0.32 1.19
CA LEU A 125 6.58 0.40 -0.18
C LEU A 125 7.06 1.73 -0.78
N ASN A 126 7.81 1.67 -1.88
CA ASN A 126 8.07 2.83 -2.71
C ASN A 126 6.84 3.11 -3.58
N LEU A 127 6.15 4.21 -3.25
CA LEU A 127 4.88 4.60 -3.86
C LEU A 127 5.03 5.05 -5.31
N ARG A 128 6.25 5.35 -5.76
CA ARG A 128 6.48 5.83 -7.12
C ARG A 128 6.54 4.69 -8.14
N ASP A 129 7.22 3.59 -7.79
CA ASP A 129 7.48 2.46 -8.68
C ASP A 129 6.79 1.16 -8.24
N GLY A 130 6.18 1.15 -7.06
CA GLY A 130 5.44 0.00 -6.55
C GLY A 130 6.35 -1.14 -6.12
N THR A 131 7.51 -0.80 -5.54
CA THR A 131 8.47 -1.79 -5.08
C THR A 131 8.50 -1.87 -3.55
N LEU A 132 8.40 -3.07 -3.01
CA LEU A 132 8.65 -3.38 -1.60
C LEU A 132 10.16 -3.50 -1.37
N ILE A 133 10.68 -2.66 -0.48
CA ILE A 133 12.07 -2.64 -0.04
C ILE A 133 12.17 -2.88 1.46
N ASN A 134 13.39 -3.17 1.91
CA ASN A 134 13.71 -3.20 3.33
C ASN A 134 13.43 -1.82 3.98
N PRO A 135 13.14 -1.79 5.29
CA PRO A 135 13.03 -0.54 6.04
C PRO A 135 14.27 0.32 5.87
N ILE A 136 14.06 1.62 5.70
CA ILE A 136 15.16 2.59 5.70
C ILE A 136 15.27 3.18 7.11
N ASP A 137 16.44 2.99 7.72
CA ASP A 137 16.74 3.43 9.09
C ASP A 137 17.24 4.87 9.16
N GLN A 138 17.68 5.45 8.04
CA GLN A 138 18.17 6.82 7.98
C GLN A 138 17.67 7.53 6.72
N LEU A 139 16.91 8.60 6.90
CA LEU A 139 16.48 9.50 5.84
C LEU A 139 16.87 10.92 6.24
N SER A 140 17.61 11.61 5.37
CA SER A 140 17.94 13.03 5.54
C SER A 140 16.96 13.90 4.76
N SER A 141 16.63 15.09 5.28
CA SER A 141 15.77 16.07 4.60
C SER A 141 14.44 15.46 4.16
N VAL A 142 13.74 14.89 5.12
CA VAL A 142 12.53 14.09 4.93
C VAL A 142 11.35 14.73 5.66
N ALA A 143 10.18 14.68 5.02
CA ALA A 143 8.90 15.00 5.63
C ALA A 143 8.11 13.71 5.89
N PHE A 144 7.45 13.62 7.04
CA PHE A 144 6.58 12.51 7.42
C PHE A 144 5.13 12.97 7.47
N PHE A 145 4.26 12.25 6.78
CA PHE A 145 2.83 12.47 6.70
C PHE A 145 2.12 11.30 7.39
N GLY A 146 1.39 11.62 8.46
CA GLY A 146 0.61 10.66 9.22
C GLY A 146 -0.82 10.50 8.71
N LYS A 147 -1.26 11.22 7.67
CA LYS A 147 -2.63 11.11 7.16
C LYS A 147 -2.65 11.04 5.63
N TRP A 148 -3.37 10.05 5.12
CA TRP A 148 -3.55 9.84 3.69
C TRP A 148 -4.83 9.07 3.37
N ARG A 149 -5.23 9.12 2.10
CA ARG A 149 -6.30 8.29 1.54
C ARG A 149 -5.92 7.77 0.16
N VAL A 150 -6.45 6.60 -0.18
CA VAL A 150 -6.36 5.99 -1.50
C VAL A 150 -7.75 6.02 -2.14
N THR A 151 -7.84 6.59 -3.35
CA THR A 151 -9.09 6.70 -4.08
C THR A 151 -8.98 6.13 -5.49
N MET A 152 -10.11 5.72 -6.03
CA MET A 152 -10.27 5.34 -7.43
C MET A 152 -11.06 6.41 -8.18
N PRO A 153 -10.74 6.69 -9.45
CA PRO A 153 -11.54 7.60 -10.25
C PRO A 153 -12.98 7.07 -10.35
N ALA A 154 -13.95 7.97 -10.44
CA ALA A 154 -15.34 7.59 -10.67
C ALA A 154 -15.60 7.29 -12.15
N ALA A 155 -16.71 6.59 -12.44
CA ALA A 155 -17.10 6.19 -13.80
C ALA A 155 -17.24 7.37 -14.78
N ASN A 156 -17.59 8.53 -14.24
CA ASN A 156 -17.76 9.79 -14.93
C ASN A 156 -17.26 10.90 -14.00
N GLY A 157 -16.49 11.86 -14.51
CA GLY A 157 -15.83 12.91 -13.71
C GLY A 157 -16.75 13.88 -12.94
N PHE A 158 -18.04 13.59 -12.89
CA PHE A 158 -19.05 14.30 -12.11
C PHE A 158 -19.31 13.66 -10.74
N LEU A 159 -18.98 12.38 -10.57
CA LEU A 159 -19.08 11.69 -9.29
C LEU A 159 -17.78 11.84 -8.50
N PRO A 160 -17.86 11.90 -7.16
CA PRO A 160 -16.66 11.93 -6.33
C PRO A 160 -15.86 10.63 -6.51
N PRO A 161 -14.51 10.69 -6.38
CA PRO A 161 -13.68 9.50 -6.33
C PRO A 161 -14.16 8.51 -5.26
N ILE A 162 -14.01 7.22 -5.52
CA ILE A 162 -14.38 6.17 -4.59
C ILE A 162 -13.22 5.97 -3.62
N GLU A 163 -13.44 6.19 -2.32
CA GLU A 163 -12.43 5.89 -1.30
C GLU A 163 -12.27 4.37 -1.14
N VAL A 164 -11.02 3.91 -1.24
CA VAL A 164 -10.65 2.50 -1.07
C VAL A 164 -10.14 2.28 0.35
N ALA A 165 -9.26 3.17 0.82
CA ALA A 165 -8.66 3.08 2.13
C ALA A 165 -8.25 4.48 2.61
N SER A 166 -8.20 4.65 3.92
CA SER A 166 -7.67 5.86 4.55
C SER A 166 -6.91 5.51 5.82
N PHE A 167 -5.99 6.39 6.18
CA PHE A 167 -5.13 6.24 7.36
C PHE A 167 -4.99 7.59 8.04
N GLU A 168 -5.04 7.56 9.35
CA GLU A 168 -4.67 8.68 10.21
C GLU A 168 -3.91 8.14 11.41
N TRP A 169 -2.63 8.48 11.47
CA TRP A 169 -1.76 8.23 12.60
C TRP A 169 -2.32 8.96 13.82
N LYS A 170 -2.38 8.23 14.92
CA LYS A 170 -2.73 8.77 16.23
C LYS A 170 -1.57 8.49 17.15
N GLU A 171 -1.14 9.51 17.87
CA GLU A 171 -0.19 9.31 18.94
C GLU A 171 -0.82 8.35 19.94
N SER A 172 -0.14 7.24 20.21
CA SER A 172 -0.52 6.34 21.30
C SER A 172 -0.51 7.19 22.57
N ALA A 173 -1.69 7.53 23.11
CA ALA A 173 -1.77 8.19 24.40
C ALA A 173 -0.94 7.36 25.39
N GLY A 174 0.16 7.94 25.87
CA GLY A 174 1.16 7.23 26.67
C GLY A 174 0.49 6.42 27.78
N ARG A 175 0.85 5.14 27.87
CA ARG A 175 0.69 4.35 29.09
C ARG A 175 1.99 4.41 29.87
#